data_AF-A0A6C0CU10-F1
#
_entry.id   AF-A0A6C0CU10-F1
#
_cell.length_a   1.000
_cell.length_b   1.000
_cell.length_c   1.000
_cell.angle_alpha   90.00
_cell.angle_beta   90.00
_cell.angle_gamma   90.00
#
_symmetry.space_group_name_H-M   'P 1'
#
loop_
_entity.id
_entity.type
_entity.pdbx_description
1 polymer ?
#
loop_
_entity_poly.entity_id
_entity_poly.type
_entity_poly.pdbx_seq_one_letter_code
_entity_poly.pdbx_strand_id
1 'polypeptide(L)'
;MKFFTSLLFALFSSFALAGSKHPELKEEFCAVQKTLKSQTCIHFSVGPGTGCSWICDWCSQQLGTSNYYFPDGVCTWQTSGCIGSPQTGVTYTCCAN
;
A
#
# COMPACT_ATOMS: atom_id res chain seq x y z
N MET A 1 20.76 -66.95 -12.89
CA MET A 1 19.72 -67.32 -13.88
C MET A 1 18.39 -67.48 -13.15
N LYS A 2 17.35 -66.73 -13.60
CA LYS A 2 15.89 -66.91 -13.41
C LYS A 2 15.23 -65.54 -13.61
N PHE A 3 15.15 -65.09 -14.86
CA PHE A 3 14.02 -65.26 -15.78
C PHE A 3 12.77 -64.46 -15.37
N PHE A 4 12.62 -63.33 -16.07
CA PHE A 4 11.39 -62.85 -16.71
C PHE A 4 10.08 -63.51 -16.28
N THR A 5 9.14 -62.73 -15.75
CA THR A 5 7.73 -62.82 -16.18
C THR A 5 6.88 -61.60 -15.76
N SER A 6 6.07 -61.14 -16.72
CA SER A 6 4.81 -60.38 -16.57
C SER A 6 4.91 -58.96 -15.98
N LEU A 7 4.86 -57.87 -16.75
CA LEU A 7 3.79 -57.45 -17.68
C LEU A 7 2.38 -57.71 -17.15
N LEU A 8 1.61 -56.61 -17.03
CA LEU A 8 0.24 -56.46 -16.50
C LEU A 8 0.10 -56.48 -14.98
N PHE A 9 -0.06 -55.30 -14.37
CA PHE A 9 -1.27 -55.02 -13.60
C PHE A 9 -1.50 -53.50 -13.46
N ALA A 10 -2.60 -53.07 -14.07
CA ALA A 10 -3.47 -51.94 -13.72
C ALA A 10 -2.83 -50.55 -13.56
N LEU A 11 -3.12 -49.57 -14.42
CA LEU A 11 -4.43 -48.90 -14.50
C LEU A 11 -5.02 -48.62 -13.10
N PHE A 12 -4.34 -47.81 -12.30
CA PHE A 12 -4.96 -47.05 -11.21
C PHE A 12 -4.50 -45.60 -11.39
N SER A 13 -5.34 -44.79 -12.00
CA SER A 13 -6.31 -43.93 -11.33
C SER A 13 -5.76 -42.52 -11.30
N SER A 14 -6.25 -41.73 -12.24
CA SER A 14 -6.12 -40.28 -12.27
C SER A 14 -6.58 -39.72 -10.92
N PHE A 15 -5.63 -39.40 -10.03
CA PHE A 15 -5.92 -38.52 -8.92
C PHE A 15 -5.97 -37.10 -9.48
N ALA A 16 -7.20 -36.66 -9.72
CA ALA A 16 -7.52 -35.25 -9.81
C ALA A 16 -7.12 -34.60 -8.48
N LEU A 17 -5.94 -33.98 -8.42
CA LEU A 17 -5.69 -32.93 -7.44
C LEU A 17 -6.48 -31.70 -7.90
N ALA A 18 -7.64 -31.52 -7.28
CA ALA A 18 -8.33 -30.25 -7.23
C ALA A 18 -7.37 -29.23 -6.58
N GLY A 19 -6.62 -28.53 -7.44
CA GLY A 19 -5.80 -27.40 -7.07
C GLY A 19 -6.67 -26.32 -6.46
N SER A 20 -6.33 -25.99 -5.23
CA SER A 20 -6.95 -24.97 -4.39
C SER A 20 -7.06 -23.63 -5.13
N LYS A 21 -8.23 -22.99 -4.96
CA LYS A 21 -8.38 -21.55 -5.20
C LYS A 21 -7.29 -20.80 -4.43
N HIS A 22 -6.36 -20.22 -5.15
CA HIS A 22 -5.69 -19.01 -4.72
C HIS A 22 -5.52 -18.13 -5.98
N PRO A 23 -6.16 -16.96 -6.07
CA PRO A 23 -5.62 -15.92 -6.92
C PRO A 23 -4.28 -15.51 -6.31
N GLU A 24 -3.22 -16.23 -6.69
CA GLU A 24 -1.86 -15.74 -6.62
C GLU A 24 -1.81 -14.55 -7.56
N LEU A 25 -2.08 -13.37 -6.98
CA LEU A 25 -1.82 -12.10 -7.63
C LEU A 25 -0.30 -12.00 -7.70
N LYS A 26 0.23 -12.61 -8.76
CA LYS A 26 1.59 -12.49 -9.25
C LYS A 26 2.06 -11.07 -8.98
N GLU A 27 3.02 -10.96 -8.07
CA GLU A 27 3.78 -9.75 -7.86
C GLU A 27 4.55 -9.46 -9.15
N GLU A 28 3.91 -8.71 -10.03
CA GLU A 28 4.56 -8.09 -11.18
C GLU A 28 5.19 -6.79 -10.69
N PHE A 29 6.24 -6.95 -9.88
CA PHE A 29 7.16 -5.87 -9.56
C PHE A 29 8.04 -5.63 -10.80
N CYS A 30 7.48 -4.98 -11.82
CA CYS A 30 8.30 -4.24 -12.77
C CYS A 30 8.91 -3.09 -11.98
N ALA A 31 10.07 -3.36 -11.37
CA ALA A 31 10.90 -2.39 -10.68
C ALA A 31 11.36 -1.31 -11.66
N VAL A 32 10.48 -0.34 -11.95
CA VAL A 32 10.93 1.00 -12.30
C VAL A 32 11.39 1.62 -10.99
N GLN A 33 12.65 1.33 -10.60
CA GLN A 33 13.33 2.13 -9.60
C GLN A 33 13.60 3.50 -10.21
N LYS A 34 12.55 4.32 -10.21
CA LYS A 34 12.70 5.75 -10.28
C LYS A 34 13.35 6.11 -8.95
N THR A 35 14.63 6.44 -8.95
CA THR A 35 15.22 7.30 -7.94
C THR A 35 14.60 8.70 -8.07
N LEU A 36 13.28 8.80 -7.93
CA LEU A 36 12.70 9.93 -7.25
C LEU A 36 13.06 9.68 -5.80
N LYS A 37 13.58 10.70 -5.12
CA LYS A 37 13.46 10.81 -3.68
C LYS A 37 12.08 10.26 -3.30
N SER A 38 12.00 9.11 -2.61
CA SER A 38 10.74 8.42 -2.38
C SER A 38 9.86 9.36 -1.56
N GLN A 39 9.06 10.17 -2.23
CA GLN A 39 8.16 11.12 -1.59
C GLN A 39 7.05 10.26 -1.03
N THR A 40 7.20 9.91 0.25
CA THR A 40 6.20 9.16 0.98
C THR A 40 4.98 10.06 1.11
N CYS A 41 3.92 9.70 0.37
CA CYS A 41 2.62 10.35 0.45
C CYS A 41 1.65 9.45 1.19
N ILE A 42 0.86 10.04 2.07
CA ILE A 42 -0.21 9.36 2.78
C ILE A 42 -1.54 10.07 2.53
N HIS A 43 -2.61 9.28 2.47
CA HIS A 43 -3.96 9.76 2.23
C HIS A 43 -4.81 9.46 3.48
N PHE A 44 -5.58 10.45 3.92
CA PHE A 44 -6.39 10.34 5.14
C PHE A 44 -7.64 11.19 5.02
N SER A 45 -8.69 10.80 5.72
CA SER A 45 -9.91 11.60 5.84
C SER A 45 -10.02 12.11 7.27
N VAL A 46 -10.59 13.29 7.43
CA VAL A 46 -10.74 13.90 8.76
C VAL A 46 -12.18 13.91 9.21
N GLY A 47 -12.36 13.70 10.52
CA GLY A 47 -13.65 13.82 11.20
C GLY A 47 -13.96 15.25 11.63
N PRO A 48 -15.19 15.51 12.12
CA PRO A 48 -15.58 16.82 12.62
C PRO A 48 -14.68 17.23 13.80
N GLY A 49 -14.37 18.52 13.90
CA GLY A 49 -13.50 19.08 14.94
C GLY A 49 -11.99 18.94 14.67
N THR A 50 -11.61 18.33 13.54
CA THR A 50 -10.20 18.23 13.13
C THR A 50 -9.75 19.52 12.44
N GLY A 51 -8.70 20.16 12.95
CA GLY A 51 -8.12 21.39 12.38
C GLY A 51 -6.75 21.18 11.76
N CYS A 52 -6.26 22.18 11.02
CA CYS A 52 -4.95 22.12 10.37
C CYS A 52 -3.78 21.92 11.33
N SER A 53 -3.84 22.46 12.55
CA SER A 53 -2.82 22.20 13.58
C SER A 53 -2.63 20.69 13.81
N TRP A 54 -3.72 19.96 14.01
CA TRP A 54 -3.67 18.51 14.21
C TRP A 54 -3.20 17.77 12.94
N ILE A 55 -3.73 18.16 11.78
CA ILE A 55 -3.38 17.52 10.51
C ILE A 55 -1.88 17.65 10.23
N CYS A 56 -1.32 18.83 10.48
CA CYS A 56 0.10 19.09 10.33
C CYS A 56 0.94 18.20 11.26
N ASP A 57 0.63 18.18 12.55
CA ASP A 57 1.36 17.34 13.51
C ASP A 57 1.24 15.84 13.17
N TRP A 58 0.06 15.41 12.73
CA TRP A 58 -0.18 14.03 12.33
C TRP A 58 0.64 13.66 11.10
N CYS A 59 0.64 14.50 10.05
CA CYS A 59 1.45 14.27 8.85
C CYS A 59 2.95 14.20 9.18
N SER A 60 3.45 15.08 10.05
CA SER A 60 4.84 15.05 10.49
C SER A 60 5.21 13.71 11.16
N GLN A 61 4.33 13.20 12.02
CA GLN A 61 4.52 11.92 12.71
C GLN A 61 4.44 10.72 11.79
N GLN A 62 3.44 10.67 10.89
CA GLN A 62 3.26 9.55 9.98
C GLN A 62 4.37 9.46 8.93
N LEU A 63 4.87 10.62 8.49
CA LEU A 63 5.95 10.69 7.51
C LEU A 63 7.34 10.63 8.16
N GLY A 64 7.42 10.83 9.48
CA GLY A 64 8.69 10.89 10.22
C GLY A 64 9.55 12.11 9.84
N THR A 65 8.94 13.18 9.32
CA THR A 65 9.65 14.38 8.87
C THR A 65 8.79 15.62 9.03
N SER A 66 9.40 16.73 9.43
CA SER A 66 8.76 18.05 9.41
C SER A 66 8.81 18.71 8.03
N ASN A 67 9.53 18.12 7.06
CA ASN A 67 9.63 18.61 5.71
C ASN A 67 8.61 17.88 4.81
N TYR A 68 7.38 18.36 4.80
CA TYR A 68 6.28 17.83 3.99
C TYR A 68 5.39 18.96 3.47
N TYR A 69 4.52 18.63 2.52
CA TYR A 69 3.57 19.56 1.92
C TYR A 69 2.21 18.90 1.68
N PHE A 70 1.18 19.73 1.53
CA PHE A 70 -0.17 19.29 1.15
C PHE A 70 -0.43 19.66 -0.31
N PRO A 71 -0.42 18.70 -1.26
CA PRO A 71 -0.77 18.98 -2.65
C PRO A 71 -2.20 19.53 -2.82
N ASP A 72 -3.12 19.12 -1.94
CA ASP A 72 -4.52 19.55 -1.98
C ASP A 72 -4.73 20.97 -1.43
N GLY A 73 -3.69 21.63 -0.91
CA GLY A 73 -3.77 23.00 -0.38
C GLY A 73 -4.66 23.15 0.86
N VAL A 74 -4.98 22.04 1.56
CA VAL A 74 -5.88 22.04 2.72
C VAL A 74 -5.33 22.86 3.89
N CYS A 75 -4.02 22.74 4.11
CA CYS A 75 -3.31 23.34 5.21
C CYS A 75 -1.96 23.85 4.73
N THR A 76 -1.55 25.02 5.20
CA THR A 76 -0.28 25.64 4.83
C THR A 76 0.44 26.12 6.08
N TRP A 77 1.72 25.79 6.19
CA TRP A 77 2.59 26.34 7.23
C TRP A 77 2.83 27.83 7.00
N GLN A 78 2.47 28.63 7.99
CA GLN A 78 2.77 30.05 8.08
C GLN A 78 3.59 30.32 9.35
N THR A 79 4.12 31.54 9.49
CA THR A 79 4.91 31.94 10.67
C THR A 79 4.12 31.80 11.98
N SER A 80 2.79 31.94 11.94
CA SER A 80 1.89 31.77 13.10
C SER A 80 1.41 30.34 13.32
N GLY A 81 1.82 29.37 12.48
CA GLY A 81 1.45 27.97 12.59
C GLY A 81 0.80 27.41 11.31
N CYS A 82 0.23 26.22 11.42
CA CYS A 82 -0.43 25.54 10.30
C CYS A 82 -1.88 26.00 10.16
N ILE A 83 -2.19 26.71 9.08
CA ILE A 83 -3.47 27.39 8.86
C ILE A 83 -4.21 26.78 7.67
N GLY A 84 -5.54 26.67 7.81
CA GLY A 84 -6.46 26.23 6.78
C GLY A 84 -7.76 25.71 7.40
N SER A 85 -8.68 25.27 6.55
CA SER A 85 -10.01 24.79 6.97
C SER A 85 -10.32 23.45 6.29
N PRO A 86 -9.84 22.32 6.85
CA PRO A 86 -10.16 21.01 6.33
C PRO A 86 -11.66 20.72 6.48
N GLN A 87 -12.21 20.04 5.49
CA GLN A 87 -13.62 19.68 5.41
C GLN A 87 -13.80 18.23 5.86
N THR A 88 -14.85 17.98 6.63
CA THR A 88 -15.17 16.63 7.12
C THR A 88 -15.56 15.73 5.95
N GLY A 89 -15.05 14.49 5.94
CA GLY A 89 -15.35 13.51 4.90
C GLY A 89 -14.60 13.73 3.58
N VAL A 90 -13.72 14.71 3.50
CA VAL A 90 -12.79 14.88 2.38
C VAL A 90 -11.50 14.12 2.66
N THR A 91 -10.99 13.44 1.64
CA THR A 91 -9.68 12.80 1.69
C THR A 91 -8.61 13.80 1.29
N TYR A 92 -7.63 13.97 2.15
CA TYR A 92 -6.46 14.81 1.96
C TYR A 92 -5.21 13.97 1.81
N THR A 93 -4.22 14.56 1.17
CA THR A 93 -2.91 13.97 0.96
C THR A 93 -1.85 14.86 1.62
N CYS A 94 -0.87 14.25 2.27
CA CYS A 94 0.38 14.93 2.61
C CYS A 94 1.57 14.09 2.18
N CYS A 95 2.59 14.77 1.66
CA CYS A 95 3.76 14.15 1.03
C CYS A 95 5.05 14.70 1.65
N ALA A 96 5.98 13.80 1.97
CA ALA A 96 7.33 14.19 2.35
C ALA A 96 8.05 14.85 1.15
N ASN A 97 8.72 15.98 1.40
CA ASN A 97 9.52 16.70 0.41
C ASN A 97 10.82 15.97 0.09
#